data_AF-A0A6N7Y374-F1
#
_entry.id   AF-A0A6N7Y374-F1
#
_cell.length_a   1.000
_cell.length_b   1.000
_cell.length_c   1.000
_cell.angle_alpha   90.00
_cell.angle_beta   90.00
_cell.angle_gamma   90.00
#
_symmetry.space_group_name_H-M   'P 1'
#
loop_
_entity.id
_entity.type
_entity.pdbx_description
1 polymer ?
#
loop_
_entity_poly.entity_id
_entity_poly.type
_entity_poly.pdbx_seq_one_letter_code
_entity_poly.pdbx_strand_id
1 'polypeptide(L)' 'MDSATKKIGEYIKQKGFNLSEISRKTGITYMSLYNSFLNEKRERDLKVDEFLLLCKFLELDSMTFCPDEQKEKG' A
#
# COMPACT_ATOMS: atom_id res chain seq x y z
N MET A 1 -10.48 -4.10 -3.28
CA MET A 1 -9.37 -3.34 -2.69
C MET A 1 -9.53 -1.86 -3.01
N ASP A 2 -9.22 -0.97 -2.08
CA ASP A 2 -9.28 0.48 -2.30
C ASP A 2 -8.16 0.97 -3.23
N SER A 3 -8.36 2.15 -3.82
CA SER A 3 -7.45 2.69 -4.85
C SER A 3 -6.08 3.05 -4.27
N ALA A 4 -6.02 3.52 -3.03
CA ALA A 4 -4.78 3.92 -2.36
C ALA A 4 -3.90 2.69 -2.07
N THR A 5 -4.48 1.61 -1.54
CA THR A 5 -3.84 0.32 -1.28
C THR A 5 -3.31 -0.29 -2.57
N LYS A 6 -4.07 -0.20 -3.66
CA LYS A 6 -3.62 -0.67 -4.97
C LYS A 6 -2.40 0.12 -5.47
N LYS A 7 -2.46 1.46 -5.46
CA LYS A 7 -1.37 2.32 -5.94
C LYS A 7 -0.08 2.12 -5.13
N ILE A 8 -0.16 2.07 -3.80
CA ILE A 8 1.04 1.85 -2.97
C ILE A 8 1.59 0.42 -3.16
N GLY A 9 0.73 -0.58 -3.35
CA GLY A 9 1.15 -1.94 -3.66
C GLY A 9 1.88 -2.05 -5.00
N GLU A 10 1.39 -1.36 -6.03
CA GLU A 10 2.06 -1.25 -7.33
C GLU A 10 3.41 -0.54 -7.20
N TYR A 11 3.48 0.55 -6.43
CA TYR A 11 4.73 1.25 -6.16
C TYR A 11 5.77 0.34 -5.50
N ILE A 12 5.36 -0.40 -4.46
CA ILE A 12 6.20 -1.36 -3.74
C ILE A 12 6.76 -2.43 -4.68
N LYS A 13 5.90 -2.98 -5.56
CA LYS A 13 6.30 -3.98 -6.56
C LYS A 13 7.27 -3.41 -7.60
N GLN A 14 6.96 -2.25 -8.16
CA GLN A 14 7.78 -1.61 -9.21
C GLN A 14 9.17 -1.24 -8.70
N LYS A 15 9.28 -0.80 -7.45
CA LYS A 15 10.57 -0.45 -6.82
C LYS A 15 11.33 -1.67 -6.27
N GLY A 16 10.71 -2.86 -6.27
CA GLY A 16 11.34 -4.08 -5.80
C GLY A 16 11.55 -4.13 -4.29
N PHE A 17 10.72 -3.43 -3.49
CA PHE A 17 10.83 -3.46 -2.04
C PHE A 17 10.51 -4.86 -1.49
N ASN A 18 11.31 -5.30 -0.52
CA ASN A 18 11.14 -6.60 0.11
C ASN A 18 10.09 -6.53 1.23
N LEU A 19 9.02 -7.34 1.14
CA LEU A 19 7.95 -7.35 2.16
C LEU A 19 8.45 -7.75 3.55
N SER A 20 9.45 -8.62 3.65
CA SER A 20 10.06 -9.00 4.93
C SER A 20 10.83 -7.85 5.57
N GLU A 21 11.46 -7.00 4.75
CA GLU A 21 12.10 -5.78 5.24
C GLU A 21 11.07 -4.75 5.71
N ILE A 22 10.04 -4.51 4.89
CA ILE A 22 8.93 -3.62 5.25
C ILE A 22 8.31 -4.08 6.57
N SER A 23 8.04 -5.38 6.73
CA SER A 23 7.46 -5.94 7.94
C SER A 23 8.31 -5.65 9.17
N ARG A 24 9.63 -5.87 9.08
CA ARG A 24 10.56 -5.59 10.19
C ARG A 24 10.65 -4.11 10.54
N LYS A 25 10.57 -3.22 9.56
CA LYS A 25 10.76 -1.78 9.75
C LYS A 25 9.48 -1.05 10.17
N THR A 26 8.32 -1.51 9.72
CA THR A 26 7.01 -0.91 10.00
C THR A 26 6.27 -1.58 11.16
N GLY A 27 6.62 -2.82 11.50
CA GLY A 27 5.87 -3.65 12.45
C GLY A 27 4.60 -4.28 11.86
N ILE A 28 4.25 -3.98 10.61
CA ILE A 28 3.12 -4.62 9.92
C ILE A 28 3.48 -6.09 9.67
N THR A 29 2.58 -7.02 9.96
CA THR A 29 2.90 -8.44 9.78
C THR A 29 3.14 -8.77 8.30
N TYR A 30 4.10 -9.64 8.03
CA TYR A 30 4.37 -10.10 6.66
C TYR A 30 3.10 -10.61 5.97
N MET A 31 2.26 -11.36 6.69
CA MET A 31 1.03 -11.92 6.16
C MET A 31 0.00 -10.84 5.82
N SER A 32 -0.05 -9.75 6.61
CA SER A 32 -0.83 -8.55 6.29
C SER A 32 -0.37 -7.94 4.96
N LEU A 33 0.94 -7.75 4.76
CA LEU A 33 1.50 -7.19 3.52
C LEU A 33 1.27 -8.12 2.33
N TYR A 34 1.49 -9.42 2.51
CA TYR A 34 1.29 -10.44 1.47
C TYR A 34 -0.17 -10.47 1.00
N ASN A 35 -1.13 -10.46 1.92
CA ASN A 35 -2.55 -10.41 1.59
C ASN A 35 -3.00 -9.06 1.02
N SER A 36 -2.25 -7.98 1.23
CA SER A 36 -2.55 -6.68 0.60
C SER A 36 -1.92 -6.55 -0.79
N PHE A 37 -0.80 -7.19 -1.08
CA PHE A 37 -0.04 -6.90 -2.31
C PHE A 37 0.13 -8.09 -3.26
N LEU A 38 0.21 -9.32 -2.76
CA LEU A 38 0.62 -10.48 -3.56
C LEU A 38 -0.45 -11.57 -3.67
N ASN A 39 -1.46 -11.57 -2.80
CA ASN A 39 -2.46 -12.63 -2.78
C ASN A 39 -3.63 -12.32 -3.72
N GLU A 40 -3.64 -12.93 -4.91
CA GLU A 40 -4.74 -12.79 -5.89
C GLU A 40 -6.07 -13.39 -5.41
N LYS A 41 -6.05 -14.25 -4.38
CA LYS A 41 -7.25 -14.89 -3.81
C LYS A 41 -7.80 -14.18 -2.59
N ARG A 42 -7.04 -13.26 -1.99
CA ARG A 42 -7.45 -12.45 -0.84
C ARG A 42 -7.00 -11.03 -1.05
N GLU A 43 -7.94 -10.16 -1.36
CA GLU A 43 -7.70 -8.73 -1.43
C GLU A 43 -8.13 -8.09 -0.12
N ARG A 44 -7.17 -7.84 0.78
CA ARG A 44 -7.44 -7.01 1.98
C ARG A 44 -6.92 -5.60 1.76
N ASP A 45 -7.73 -4.63 2.18
CA ASP A 45 -7.27 -3.25 2.27
C ASP A 45 -6.27 -3.07 3.41
N LEU A 46 -5.36 -2.11 3.24
CA LEU A 46 -4.52 -1.65 4.33
C LEU A 46 -5.41 -0.91 5.34
N LYS A 47 -5.21 -1.17 6.62
CA LYS A 47 -5.76 -0.28 7.64
C LYS A 47 -5.09 1.10 7.51
N VAL A 48 -5.78 2.15 7.94
CA VAL A 48 -5.26 3.53 7.90
C VAL A 48 -3.87 3.62 8.54
N ASP A 49 -3.68 3.03 9.73
CA ASP A 49 -2.39 3.04 10.42
C ASP A 49 -1.30 2.29 9.62
N GLU A 50 -1.64 1.16 8.99
CA GLU A 50 -0.70 0.40 8.16
C GLU A 50 -0.28 1.21 6.91
N PHE A 51 -1.23 1.90 6.29
CA PHE A 51 -0.97 2.78 5.15
C PHE A 51 -0.04 3.95 5.55
N LEU A 52 -0.32 4.64 6.65
CA LEU A 52 0.53 5.73 7.13
C LEU A 52 1.94 5.26 7.51
N LEU A 53 2.07 4.08 8.13
CA LEU A 53 3.37 3.48 8.44
C LEU A 53 4.17 3.16 7.17
N LEU A 54 3.50 2.70 6.11
CA LEU A 54 4.13 2.47 4.81
C LEU A 54 4.57 3.78 4.16
N CYS A 55 3.71 4.81 4.13
CA CYS A 55 4.10 6.14 3.63
C CYS A 55 5.33 6.69 4.36
N LYS A 56 5.35 6.58 5.69
CA LYS A 56 6.51 6.97 6.52
C LYS A 56 7.76 6.17 6.17
N PHE A 57 7.65 4.85 5.99
CA PHE A 57 8.79 3.99 5.63
C PHE A 57 9.33 4.29 4.23
N LEU A 58 8.45 4.59 3.28
CA LEU A 58 8.81 4.89 1.90
C LEU A 58 9.26 6.35 1.71
N GLU A 59 9.21 7.17 2.76
CA GLU A 59 9.47 8.61 2.72
C GLU A 59 8.59 9.34 1.67
N LEU A 60 7.33 8.91 1.56
CA LEU A 60 6.34 9.47 0.65
C LEU A 60 5.21 10.15 1.41
N ASP A 61 4.71 11.25 0.83
CA ASP A 61 3.51 11.90 1.33
C ASP A 61 2.28 11.01 1.09
N SER A 62 1.38 10.92 2.07
CA SER A 62 0.17 10.09 1.98
C SER A 62 -0.77 10.51 0.84
N MET A 63 -0.75 11.78 0.46
CA MET A 63 -1.57 12.31 -0.63
C MET A 63 -1.05 11.86 -2.00
N THR A 64 0.17 11.34 -2.10
CA THR A 64 0.73 10.76 -3.33
C THR A 64 -0.17 9.66 -3.91
N PHE A 65 -0.88 8.92 -3.05
CA PHE A 65 -1.77 7.84 -3.45
C PHE A 65 -3.25 8.22 -3.42
N CYS A 66 -3.56 9.47 -3.13
CA CYS A 66 -4.94 9.96 -3.21
C CYS A 66 -5.46 9.73 -4.64
N PRO A 67 -6.68 9.21 -4.83
CA PRO A 67 -7.30 9.21 -6.14
C PRO A 67 -7.43 10.65 -6.66
N ASP A 68 -7.06 10.89 -7.92
CA ASP A 68 -7.33 12.17 -8.58
C ASP A 68 -8.84 12.40 -8.64
N GLU A 69 -9.29 13.61 -8.32
CA GLU A 69 -10.70 14.03 -8.41
C GLU A 69 -11.20 14.27 -9.87
N GLN A 70 -10.63 13.60 -10.87
CA GLN A 70 -10.96 13.83 -12.30
C GLN A 70 -11.70 12.60 -12.86
N LYS A 71 -12.97 12.59 -13.31
CA LYS A 71 -14.04 13.59 -13.50
C LYS A 71 -15.36 12.81 -13.43
N GLU A 72 -16.36 13.28 -12.68
CA GLU A 72 -17.75 13.00 -13.07
C GLU A 72 -17.92 13.50 -14.51
N LYS A 73 -18.24 12.58 -15.42
CA LYS A 73 -18.52 12.91 -16.81
C LYS A 73 -19.77 13.79 -16.85
N GLY A 74 -19.59 15.06 -17.23
CA GLY A 74 -20.66 15.85 -17.84
C GLY A 74 -21.03 15.31 -19.21
#